data_AF-A0A3L6JAA4-F1
#
_entry.id   AF-A0A3L6JAA4-F1
#
_cell.length_a   1.000
_cell.length_b   1.000
_cell.length_c   1.000
_cell.angle_alpha   90.00
_cell.angle_beta   90.00
_cell.angle_gamma   90.00
#
_symmetry.space_group_name_H-M   'P 1'
#
loop_
_entity.id
_entity.type
_entity.pdbx_description
1 polymer ?
#
loop_
_entity_poly.entity_id
_entity_poly.type
_entity_poly.pdbx_seq_one_letter_code
_entity_poly.pdbx_strand_id
1 'polypeptide(L)'
;MAHSEPYEESIPRYKRGYEWFSHLANSSLLKKSWRRLGLFSFYDEPYAESSLLYLSPKQVMLTMARIAKKKESGLLFVVDAMEKAEMGLSTKQGFDQFMELFQGLFPESRKYYFGPKESDREWLHVYTPLKIPLQWLIKRPNAFAEVLSDASLVGEEVAPADAAFEDFAGMIEVLEEKLGPPSLTDEVMGKIRDAEASSYAGEAVGLMTVFVSPTTAVTRGVKYLGKFMSLVKDRRKQEMRDVYQEWTERVKRGYSEEKLRKFFDDSPDYSSGVIEAIASFEPVLLILETRGTLYDLFLPLVLKQLVEEIGYVPPQRRPKKKDEKKKDKSKSDDVSNGQLIYESVDGIAAEDLPPVTDQLVQTVIDHEEELARVNIEMSDVEFEGKPETILFLDAATHLSKFSRSFKFALNIPEKYPNMSVAASFFTDREKISSTLQDGVMDYMKERALIFDLHPALFDLATARMPVSRKAWLNGKLQEMERIRSEGEVAFLEYVGDAKTKWNLRVVEKPEREALARIRRWFGGAR
;
A
#
# COMPACT_ATOMS: atom_id res chain seq x y z
N MET A 1 48.89 -26.71 10.13
CA MET A 1 47.87 -27.15 11.11
C MET A 1 46.56 -26.52 10.70
N ALA A 2 45.68 -27.31 10.09
CA ALA A 2 44.39 -26.89 9.58
C ALA A 2 43.33 -27.16 10.65
N HIS A 3 42.88 -26.10 11.32
CA HIS A 3 41.70 -26.15 12.18
C HIS A 3 40.85 -24.93 11.85
N SER A 4 39.85 -25.09 10.96
CA SER A 4 38.49 -24.54 11.14
C SER A 4 37.64 -24.51 9.85
N GLU A 5 37.09 -25.63 9.36
CA GLU A 5 35.94 -25.61 8.42
C GLU A 5 34.95 -26.79 8.58
N PRO A 6 34.28 -26.99 9.74
CA PRO A 6 33.03 -27.76 9.75
C PRO A 6 31.80 -26.96 10.20
N TYR A 7 31.98 -25.72 10.67
CA TYR A 7 30.90 -24.92 11.27
C TYR A 7 30.21 -23.96 10.29
N GLU A 8 30.83 -23.64 9.15
CA GLU A 8 30.23 -22.72 8.17
C GLU A 8 29.32 -23.43 7.16
N GLU A 9 29.55 -24.72 6.87
CA GLU A 9 28.73 -25.54 5.95
C GLU A 9 27.40 -26.01 6.56
N SER A 10 27.22 -25.94 7.89
CA SER A 10 25.99 -26.42 8.55
C SER A 10 24.88 -25.38 8.66
N ILE A 11 25.15 -24.11 8.35
CA ILE A 11 24.16 -23.02 8.47
C ILE A 11 23.36 -22.90 7.17
N PRO A 12 22.02 -22.94 7.20
CA PRO A 12 21.19 -22.76 6.01
C PRO A 12 21.49 -21.45 5.27
N ARG A 13 21.52 -21.48 3.93
CA ARG A 13 21.79 -20.30 3.07
C ARG A 13 20.87 -19.10 3.38
N TYR A 14 19.64 -19.36 3.81
CA TYR A 14 18.68 -18.36 4.27
C TYR A 14 19.16 -17.64 5.53
N LYS A 15 19.57 -18.37 6.57
CA LYS A 15 20.11 -17.76 7.80
C LYS A 15 21.40 -16.98 7.51
N ARG A 16 22.24 -17.48 6.60
CA ARG A 16 23.44 -16.78 6.15
C ARG A 16 23.12 -15.43 5.49
N GLY A 17 22.11 -15.39 4.60
CA GLY A 17 21.61 -14.15 4.00
C GLY A 17 21.21 -13.09 5.02
N TYR A 18 20.44 -13.52 6.02
CA TYR A 18 20.05 -12.65 7.12
C TYR A 18 21.26 -12.14 7.92
N GLU A 19 22.21 -13.02 8.29
CA GLU A 19 23.40 -12.64 9.06
C GLU A 19 24.27 -11.64 8.31
N TRP A 20 24.50 -11.84 7.01
CA TRP A 20 25.36 -10.97 6.21
C TRP A 20 24.72 -9.59 6.01
N PHE A 21 23.43 -9.55 5.68
CA PHE A 21 22.72 -8.28 5.56
C PHE A 21 22.63 -7.54 6.91
N SER A 22 22.41 -8.26 8.01
CA SER A 22 22.41 -7.69 9.36
C SER A 22 23.74 -7.04 9.74
N HIS A 23 24.86 -7.60 9.29
CA HIS A 23 26.17 -6.98 9.50
C HIS A 23 26.28 -5.63 8.79
N LEU A 24 25.95 -5.61 7.49
CA LEU A 24 25.95 -4.39 6.70
C LEU A 24 25.01 -3.33 7.26
N ALA A 25 23.82 -3.75 7.67
CA ALA A 25 22.81 -2.84 8.20
C ALA A 25 23.27 -2.18 9.51
N ASN A 26 23.91 -2.95 10.40
CA ASN A 26 24.49 -2.40 11.63
C ASN A 26 25.68 -1.48 11.40
N SER A 27 26.56 -1.81 10.44
CA SER A 27 27.76 -1.02 10.18
C SER A 27 27.47 0.28 9.43
N SER A 28 26.51 0.24 8.50
CA SER A 28 26.33 1.28 7.49
C SER A 28 24.95 1.93 7.46
N LEU A 29 23.89 1.25 7.93
CA LEU A 29 22.51 1.72 7.80
C LEU A 29 21.90 2.27 9.11
N LEU A 30 22.47 1.93 10.27
CA LEU A 30 21.91 2.18 11.61
C LEU A 30 21.77 3.67 11.99
N LYS A 31 22.60 4.57 11.44
CA LYS A 31 22.68 5.98 11.87
C LYS A 31 21.63 6.92 11.28
N LYS A 32 20.69 6.43 10.47
CA LYS A 32 19.81 7.29 9.67
C LYS A 32 18.35 7.05 10.03
N SER A 33 17.72 8.05 10.63
CA SER A 33 16.28 8.08 10.89
C SER A 33 15.49 8.13 9.59
N TRP A 34 14.27 7.61 9.61
CA TRP A 34 13.34 7.66 8.49
C TRP A 34 11.91 7.57 9.03
N ARG A 35 10.98 8.23 8.36
CA ARG A 35 9.54 8.02 8.53
C ARG A 35 9.00 7.15 7.40
N ARG A 36 9.64 7.20 6.23
CA ARG A 36 9.44 6.29 5.11
C ARG A 36 10.71 5.55 4.73
N LEU A 37 10.58 4.24 4.58
CA LEU A 37 11.63 3.38 4.02
C LEU A 37 11.08 2.58 2.84
N GLY A 38 11.53 2.88 1.63
CA GLY A 38 11.22 2.09 0.45
C GLY A 38 12.21 0.93 0.26
N LEU A 39 11.71 -0.27 0.02
CA LEU A 39 12.52 -1.43 -0.40
C LEU A 39 12.09 -1.81 -1.82
N PHE A 40 12.96 -1.62 -2.80
CA PHE A 40 12.60 -1.75 -4.21
C PHE A 40 13.33 -2.93 -4.85
N SER A 41 12.56 -3.78 -5.53
CA SER A 41 13.06 -4.75 -6.50
C SER A 41 12.26 -4.71 -7.79
N PHE A 42 12.81 -5.34 -8.81
CA PHE A 42 12.13 -5.55 -10.08
C PHE A 42 11.06 -6.62 -9.88
N TYR A 43 11.45 -7.87 -9.58
CA TYR A 43 10.52 -8.99 -9.41
C TYR A 43 10.09 -9.24 -7.94
N ASP A 44 8.96 -9.94 -7.77
CA ASP A 44 8.54 -10.62 -6.51
C ASP A 44 9.39 -11.88 -6.30
N GLU A 45 10.70 -11.68 -6.14
CA GLU A 45 11.74 -12.71 -6.05
C GLU A 45 12.79 -12.31 -5.01
N PRO A 46 13.62 -13.27 -4.53
CA PRO A 46 14.76 -12.93 -3.68
C PRO A 46 15.71 -11.95 -4.38
N TYR A 47 16.25 -11.01 -3.60
CA TYR A 47 17.27 -10.05 -4.06
C TYR A 47 18.56 -10.74 -4.47
N ALA A 48 18.87 -11.88 -3.83
CA ALA A 48 19.97 -12.74 -4.21
C ALA A 48 19.66 -14.20 -3.90
N GLU A 49 19.98 -15.07 -4.85
CA GLU A 49 19.88 -16.51 -4.72
C GLU A 49 21.12 -17.17 -5.31
N SER A 50 21.87 -17.89 -4.47
CA SER A 50 22.98 -18.73 -4.86
C SER A 50 23.08 -19.97 -3.97
N SER A 51 24.05 -20.84 -4.23
CA SER A 51 24.40 -21.94 -3.31
C SER A 51 24.93 -21.41 -1.97
N LEU A 52 25.51 -20.21 -1.98
CA LEU A 52 26.10 -19.59 -0.81
C LEU A 52 25.07 -18.80 0.01
N LEU A 53 24.20 -18.03 -0.63
CA LEU A 53 23.38 -17.03 0.04
C LEU A 53 21.95 -17.02 -0.50
N TYR A 54 20.99 -16.76 0.38
CA TYR A 54 19.62 -16.43 -0.01
C TYR A 54 19.16 -15.18 0.76
N LEU A 55 18.84 -14.10 0.04
CA LEU A 55 18.37 -12.84 0.62
C LEU A 55 17.05 -12.42 -0.02
N SER A 56 15.98 -12.44 0.78
CA SER A 56 14.62 -12.03 0.42
C SER A 56 14.27 -10.63 0.97
N PRO A 57 13.25 -9.96 0.41
CA PRO A 57 12.66 -8.75 0.98
C PRO A 57 12.34 -8.89 2.46
N LYS A 58 11.79 -10.04 2.87
CA LYS A 58 11.40 -10.33 4.26
C LYS A 58 12.58 -10.35 5.21
N GLN A 59 13.73 -10.92 4.82
CA GLN A 59 14.95 -10.89 5.65
C GLN A 59 15.51 -9.47 5.80
N VAL A 60 15.44 -8.66 4.75
CA VAL A 60 15.80 -7.24 4.79
C VAL A 60 14.86 -6.48 5.73
N MET A 61 13.55 -6.68 5.61
CA MET A 61 12.54 -6.08 6.50
C MET A 61 12.75 -6.47 7.96
N LEU A 62 12.98 -7.76 8.26
CA LEU A 62 13.31 -8.25 9.61
C LEU A 62 14.52 -7.53 10.21
N THR A 63 15.58 -7.39 9.42
CA THR A 63 16.81 -6.71 9.83
C THR A 63 16.54 -5.24 10.13
N MET A 64 15.86 -4.54 9.20
CA MET A 64 15.57 -3.12 9.36
C MET A 64 14.64 -2.86 10.54
N ALA A 65 13.66 -3.74 10.79
CA ALA A 65 12.79 -3.63 11.95
C ALA A 65 13.55 -3.87 13.25
N ARG A 66 14.46 -4.85 13.29
CA ARG A 66 15.27 -5.09 14.49
C ARG A 66 16.13 -3.87 14.84
N ILE A 67 16.66 -3.18 13.83
CA ILE A 67 17.43 -1.96 13.99
C ILE A 67 16.54 -0.78 14.42
N ALA A 68 15.33 -0.67 13.86
CA ALA A 68 14.44 0.46 14.13
C ALA A 68 13.64 0.32 15.44
N LYS A 69 13.37 -0.91 15.90
CA LYS A 69 12.59 -1.19 17.12
C LYS A 69 13.30 -0.66 18.36
N LYS A 70 12.69 0.33 19.01
CA LYS A 70 13.03 0.80 20.35
C LYS A 70 12.29 -0.01 21.41
N LYS A 71 12.67 0.12 22.69
CA LYS A 71 11.98 -0.56 23.80
C LYS A 71 10.51 -0.12 23.89
N GLU A 72 10.25 1.18 23.77
CA GLU A 72 8.94 1.83 23.92
C GLU A 72 8.28 2.18 22.58
N SER A 73 8.59 1.44 21.51
CA SER A 73 7.90 1.59 20.23
C SER A 73 7.10 0.35 19.87
N GLY A 74 5.88 0.50 19.35
CA GLY A 74 5.14 -0.58 18.71
C GLY A 74 5.81 -1.03 17.41
N LEU A 75 5.57 -2.27 17.01
CA LEU A 75 6.04 -2.83 15.75
C LEU A 75 4.96 -3.74 15.16
N LEU A 76 4.55 -3.44 13.94
CA LEU A 76 3.58 -4.24 13.20
C LEU A 76 4.20 -4.69 11.88
N PHE A 77 4.33 -5.99 11.69
CA PHE A 77 4.69 -6.62 10.44
C PHE A 77 3.45 -7.13 9.75
N VAL A 78 3.22 -6.71 8.52
CA VAL A 78 2.17 -7.21 7.64
C VAL A 78 2.86 -7.94 6.50
N VAL A 79 2.82 -9.27 6.51
CA VAL A 79 3.54 -10.12 5.55
C VAL A 79 2.59 -10.82 4.60
N ASP A 80 2.94 -10.84 3.32
CA ASP A 80 2.21 -11.59 2.29
C ASP A 80 2.66 -13.05 2.29
N ALA A 81 1.73 -13.96 2.60
CA ALA A 81 1.99 -15.39 2.63
C ALA A 81 2.01 -16.05 1.25
N MET A 82 1.67 -15.31 0.18
CA MET A 82 1.42 -15.87 -1.15
C MET A 82 2.64 -15.78 -2.09
N GLU A 83 3.81 -15.39 -1.59
CA GLU A 83 5.09 -15.40 -2.32
C GLU A 83 5.47 -16.84 -2.70
N LYS A 84 5.70 -17.10 -4.00
CA LYS A 84 5.90 -18.45 -4.56
C LYS A 84 7.37 -18.87 -4.72
N ALA A 85 8.32 -18.01 -4.37
CA ALA A 85 9.74 -18.35 -4.43
C ALA A 85 10.07 -19.58 -3.56
N GLU A 86 11.22 -20.24 -3.79
CA GLU A 86 11.59 -21.49 -3.10
C GLU A 86 11.48 -21.38 -1.57
N MET A 87 11.94 -20.27 -1.00
CA MET A 87 11.86 -19.95 0.43
C MET A 87 10.80 -18.88 0.75
N GLY A 88 9.82 -18.71 -0.14
CA GLY A 88 8.67 -17.86 0.10
C GLY A 88 7.76 -18.42 1.19
N LEU A 89 6.93 -17.58 1.79
CA LEU A 89 6.03 -17.98 2.89
C LEU A 89 4.90 -18.93 2.45
N SER A 90 4.68 -19.08 1.15
CA SER A 90 3.69 -20.03 0.62
C SER A 90 4.18 -21.48 0.68
N THR A 91 5.47 -21.72 0.96
CA THR A 91 6.04 -23.04 1.23
C THR A 91 6.26 -23.22 2.72
N LYS A 92 6.03 -24.44 3.23
CA LYS A 92 6.24 -24.74 4.66
C LYS A 92 7.69 -24.50 5.08
N GLN A 93 8.65 -24.89 4.25
CA GLN A 93 10.07 -24.69 4.53
C GLN A 93 10.45 -23.21 4.62
N GLY A 94 9.99 -22.37 3.68
CA GLY A 94 10.24 -20.93 3.70
C GLY A 94 9.59 -20.27 4.92
N PHE A 95 8.35 -20.67 5.22
CA PHE A 95 7.63 -20.21 6.40
C PHE A 95 8.36 -20.57 7.71
N ASP A 96 8.77 -21.82 7.89
CA ASP A 96 9.44 -22.29 9.10
C ASP A 96 10.78 -21.54 9.33
N GLN A 97 11.55 -21.29 8.26
CA GLN A 97 12.80 -20.52 8.35
C GLN A 97 12.56 -19.04 8.67
N PHE A 98 11.54 -18.42 8.07
CA PHE A 98 11.14 -17.07 8.42
C PHE A 98 10.72 -16.98 9.89
N MET A 99 9.91 -17.95 10.35
CA MET A 99 9.45 -17.99 11.74
C MET A 99 10.57 -18.24 12.73
N GLU A 100 11.57 -19.08 12.41
CA GLU A 100 12.79 -19.23 13.22
C GLU A 100 13.48 -17.89 13.43
N LEU A 101 13.66 -17.11 12.35
CA LEU A 101 14.28 -15.79 12.44
C LEU A 101 13.41 -14.81 13.23
N PHE A 102 12.12 -14.71 12.90
CA PHE A 102 11.21 -13.77 13.52
C PHE A 102 11.04 -14.02 15.03
N GLN A 103 10.80 -15.27 15.43
CA GLN A 103 10.67 -15.64 16.84
C GLN A 103 11.98 -15.48 17.60
N GLY A 104 13.11 -15.78 16.95
CA GLY A 104 14.42 -15.55 17.54
C GLY A 104 14.72 -14.08 17.82
N LEU A 105 14.28 -13.17 16.94
CA LEU A 105 14.45 -11.73 17.13
C LEU A 105 13.40 -11.10 18.05
N PHE A 106 12.20 -11.67 18.07
CA PHE A 106 11.03 -11.16 18.76
C PHE A 106 10.30 -12.31 19.48
N PRO A 107 10.84 -12.84 20.60
CA PRO A 107 10.26 -13.97 21.30
C PRO A 107 8.85 -13.68 21.83
N GLU A 108 8.64 -12.48 22.37
CA GLU A 108 7.36 -12.01 22.91
C GLU A 108 6.37 -11.52 21.82
N SER A 109 6.53 -11.96 20.58
CA SER A 109 5.71 -11.49 19.47
C SER A 109 4.33 -12.14 19.42
N ARG A 110 3.28 -11.35 19.23
CA ARG A 110 1.95 -11.84 18.90
C ARG A 110 1.79 -12.06 17.40
N LYS A 111 1.06 -13.12 17.03
CA LYS A 111 0.95 -13.60 15.65
C LYS A 111 -0.51 -13.78 15.32
N TYR A 112 -0.92 -13.19 14.20
CA TYR A 112 -2.29 -13.20 13.71
C TYR A 112 -2.32 -13.61 12.25
N TYR A 113 -3.44 -14.18 11.84
CA TYR A 113 -3.70 -14.60 10.48
C TYR A 113 -4.94 -13.89 9.94
N PHE A 114 -4.88 -13.38 8.71
CA PHE A 114 -6.00 -12.80 8.01
C PHE A 114 -6.16 -13.45 6.63
N GLY A 115 -7.23 -14.23 6.46
CA GLY A 115 -7.46 -15.05 5.29
C GLY A 115 -8.63 -16.02 5.49
N PRO A 116 -8.99 -16.80 4.46
CA PRO A 116 -10.18 -17.66 4.49
C PRO A 116 -9.99 -18.99 5.26
N LYS A 117 -8.76 -19.37 5.63
CA LYS A 117 -8.42 -20.69 6.22
C LYS A 117 -8.98 -21.87 5.41
N GLU A 118 -8.79 -21.83 4.08
CA GLU A 118 -9.33 -22.82 3.13
C GLU A 118 -8.29 -23.46 2.23
N SER A 119 -7.05 -22.96 2.27
CA SER A 119 -5.95 -23.52 1.52
C SER A 119 -5.41 -24.80 2.17
N ASP A 120 -4.57 -25.50 1.44
CA ASP A 120 -3.74 -26.60 1.93
C ASP A 120 -2.61 -26.15 2.88
N ARG A 121 -2.49 -24.84 3.15
CA ARG A 121 -1.44 -24.25 3.99
C ARG A 121 -1.80 -24.24 5.46
N GLU A 122 -2.08 -25.42 6.01
CA GLU A 122 -2.54 -25.59 7.41
C GLU A 122 -1.58 -24.95 8.44
N TRP A 123 -0.27 -24.86 8.12
CA TRP A 123 0.73 -24.22 8.98
C TRP A 123 0.52 -22.71 9.15
N LEU A 124 -0.17 -22.04 8.24
CA LEU A 124 -0.57 -20.63 8.38
C LEU A 124 -1.81 -20.49 9.27
N HIS A 125 -2.67 -21.52 9.29
CA HIS A 125 -3.98 -21.45 9.92
C HIS A 125 -3.95 -21.67 11.44
N VAL A 126 -2.80 -22.04 11.99
CA VAL A 126 -2.58 -22.24 13.43
C VAL A 126 -2.67 -20.96 14.25
N TYR A 127 -2.54 -19.79 13.62
CA TYR A 127 -2.55 -18.51 14.32
C TYR A 127 -3.96 -17.95 14.53
N THR A 128 -4.08 -17.07 15.52
CA THR A 128 -5.32 -16.40 15.88
C THR A 128 -5.87 -15.63 14.68
N PRO A 129 -7.13 -15.86 14.27
CA PRO A 129 -7.73 -15.11 13.18
C PRO A 129 -7.92 -13.65 13.60
N LEU A 130 -7.38 -12.73 12.80
CA LEU A 130 -7.73 -11.32 12.84
C LEU A 130 -9.01 -11.13 12.03
N LYS A 131 -9.94 -10.35 12.55
CA LYS A 131 -11.16 -9.94 11.86
C LYS A 131 -11.32 -8.42 11.96
N ILE A 132 -12.07 -7.87 11.02
CA ILE A 132 -12.46 -6.47 11.00
C ILE A 132 -13.78 -6.37 11.79
N PRO A 133 -13.89 -5.50 12.81
CA PRO A 133 -15.17 -5.28 13.48
C PRO A 133 -16.19 -4.76 12.46
N LEU A 134 -17.32 -5.46 12.29
CA LEU A 134 -18.37 -5.07 11.35
C LEU A 134 -18.92 -3.68 11.70
N GLN A 135 -19.06 -3.41 13.00
CA GLN A 135 -19.46 -2.11 13.55
C GLN A 135 -18.52 -0.96 13.18
N TRP A 136 -17.22 -1.24 12.98
CA TRP A 136 -16.27 -0.22 12.51
C TRP A 136 -16.57 0.17 11.06
N LEU A 137 -16.90 -0.82 10.21
CA LEU A 137 -17.18 -0.64 8.79
C LEU A 137 -18.54 0.04 8.56
N ILE A 138 -19.58 -0.36 9.31
CA ILE A 138 -20.91 0.27 9.30
C ILE A 138 -20.81 1.78 9.59
N LYS A 139 -19.98 2.18 10.57
CA LYS A 139 -19.77 3.59 10.92
C LYS A 139 -18.93 4.36 9.89
N ARG A 140 -18.34 3.67 8.91
CA ARG A 140 -17.41 4.23 7.92
C ARG A 140 -17.73 3.71 6.51
N PRO A 141 -18.92 4.00 5.98
CA PRO A 141 -19.27 3.59 4.63
C PRO A 141 -18.30 4.15 3.58
N ASN A 142 -17.68 5.31 3.82
CA ASN A 142 -16.63 5.87 2.95
C ASN A 142 -15.46 4.90 2.72
N ALA A 143 -15.01 4.21 3.77
CA ALA A 143 -13.88 3.29 3.66
C ALA A 143 -14.22 2.09 2.78
N PHE A 144 -15.47 1.61 2.86
CA PHE A 144 -15.97 0.52 2.03
C PHE A 144 -16.21 0.97 0.59
N ALA A 145 -16.85 2.12 0.40
CA ALA A 145 -17.09 2.74 -0.90
C ALA A 145 -15.80 2.93 -1.71
N GLU A 146 -14.73 3.41 -1.08
CA GLU A 146 -13.42 3.56 -1.74
C GLU A 146 -12.87 2.22 -2.24
N VAL A 147 -12.98 1.17 -1.43
CA VAL A 147 -12.50 -0.18 -1.77
C VAL A 147 -13.35 -0.82 -2.86
N LEU A 148 -14.68 -0.66 -2.81
CA LEU A 148 -15.59 -1.15 -3.84
C LEU A 148 -15.36 -0.42 -5.18
N SER A 149 -15.15 0.90 -5.14
CA SER A 149 -14.81 1.69 -6.33
C SER A 149 -13.52 1.20 -6.98
N ASP A 150 -12.49 0.97 -6.17
CA ASP A 150 -11.20 0.43 -6.63
C ASP A 150 -11.32 -1.02 -7.15
N ALA A 151 -12.25 -1.82 -6.61
CA ALA A 151 -12.50 -3.20 -7.03
C ALA A 151 -13.47 -3.32 -8.23
N SER A 152 -14.12 -2.22 -8.63
CA SER A 152 -15.10 -2.20 -9.72
C SER A 152 -14.42 -2.45 -11.07
N LEU A 153 -14.93 -3.42 -11.83
CA LEU A 153 -14.36 -3.82 -13.12
C LEU A 153 -14.63 -2.82 -14.25
N VAL A 154 -15.62 -1.95 -14.08
CA VAL A 154 -15.95 -0.85 -15.00
C VAL A 154 -15.42 0.50 -14.49
N GLY A 155 -14.68 0.51 -13.38
CA GLY A 155 -14.20 1.73 -12.73
C GLY A 155 -15.34 2.62 -12.22
N GLU A 156 -16.45 2.02 -11.75
CA GLU A 156 -17.56 2.75 -11.13
C GLU A 156 -17.08 3.44 -9.85
N GLU A 157 -17.56 4.66 -9.63
CA GLU A 157 -17.34 5.35 -8.37
C GLU A 157 -18.54 5.11 -7.46
N VAL A 158 -18.34 4.29 -6.43
CA VAL A 158 -19.35 3.95 -5.44
C VAL A 158 -19.44 5.07 -4.42
N ALA A 159 -20.63 5.64 -4.22
CA ALA A 159 -20.84 6.66 -3.20
C ALA A 159 -20.97 6.01 -1.81
N PRO A 160 -20.67 6.73 -0.71
CA PRO A 160 -20.84 6.20 0.63
C PRO A 160 -22.26 5.74 0.96
N ALA A 161 -23.29 6.40 0.42
CA ALA A 161 -24.67 5.99 0.62
C ALA A 161 -24.95 4.60 0.03
N ASP A 162 -24.35 4.29 -1.13
CA ASP A 162 -24.52 3.02 -1.84
C ASP A 162 -23.66 1.89 -1.24
N ALA A 163 -22.72 2.23 -0.36
CA ALA A 163 -21.89 1.28 0.39
C ALA A 163 -22.35 1.14 1.85
N ALA A 164 -23.44 1.79 2.26
CA ALA A 164 -23.96 1.70 3.61
C ALA A 164 -24.76 0.40 3.81
N PHE A 165 -24.58 -0.23 4.96
CA PHE A 165 -25.31 -1.44 5.37
C PHE A 165 -25.42 -1.48 6.90
N GLU A 166 -26.30 -2.33 7.43
CA GLU A 166 -26.54 -2.44 8.89
C GLU A 166 -26.04 -3.76 9.48
N ASP A 167 -25.99 -4.83 8.69
CA ASP A 167 -25.63 -6.18 9.12
C ASP A 167 -24.95 -6.98 8.01
N PHE A 168 -24.72 -8.28 8.25
CA PHE A 168 -24.16 -9.17 7.23
C PHE A 168 -25.06 -9.31 6.01
N ALA A 169 -26.38 -9.37 6.15
CA ALA A 169 -27.28 -9.50 5.01
C ALA A 169 -27.16 -8.28 4.08
N GLY A 170 -27.19 -7.07 4.64
CA GLY A 170 -26.97 -5.84 3.89
C GLY A 170 -25.57 -5.77 3.27
N MET A 171 -24.52 -6.21 3.98
CA MET A 171 -23.17 -6.26 3.41
C MET A 171 -23.09 -7.20 2.19
N ILE A 172 -23.75 -8.35 2.25
CA ILE A 172 -23.81 -9.32 1.15
C ILE A 172 -24.52 -8.69 -0.05
N GLU A 173 -25.66 -8.04 0.16
CA GLU A 173 -26.40 -7.35 -0.90
C GLU A 173 -25.53 -6.30 -1.60
N VAL A 174 -24.81 -5.46 -0.83
CA VAL A 174 -23.89 -4.46 -1.39
C VAL A 174 -22.75 -5.11 -2.19
N LEU A 175 -22.15 -6.20 -1.68
CA LEU A 175 -21.07 -6.91 -2.37
C LEU A 175 -21.57 -7.58 -3.65
N GLU A 176 -22.75 -8.20 -3.63
CA GLU A 176 -23.37 -8.83 -4.80
C GLU A 176 -23.75 -7.80 -5.87
N GLU A 177 -24.27 -6.64 -5.45
CA GLU A 177 -24.64 -5.56 -6.37
C GLU A 177 -23.39 -4.95 -7.02
N LYS A 178 -22.37 -4.59 -6.23
CA LYS A 178 -21.22 -3.81 -6.71
C LYS A 178 -20.10 -4.64 -7.32
N LEU A 179 -19.96 -5.91 -6.93
CA LEU A 179 -18.93 -6.83 -7.46
C LEU A 179 -19.51 -7.94 -8.35
N GLY A 180 -20.84 -7.95 -8.53
CA GLY A 180 -21.51 -8.78 -9.52
C GLY A 180 -21.13 -8.40 -10.95
N PRO A 181 -21.60 -9.18 -11.95
CA PRO A 181 -21.38 -8.84 -13.34
C PRO A 181 -21.97 -7.45 -13.65
N PRO A 182 -21.26 -6.60 -14.42
CA PRO A 182 -21.73 -5.24 -14.70
C PRO A 182 -23.08 -5.27 -15.41
N SER A 183 -23.92 -4.26 -15.18
CA SER A 183 -25.14 -4.10 -15.96
C SER A 183 -24.81 -3.61 -17.39
N LEU A 184 -25.80 -3.68 -18.29
CA LEU A 184 -25.64 -3.18 -19.68
C LEU A 184 -25.32 -1.68 -19.70
N THR A 185 -25.86 -0.95 -18.73
CA THR A 185 -25.59 0.48 -18.53
C THR A 185 -24.16 0.71 -18.04
N ASP A 186 -23.65 -0.16 -17.15
CA ASP A 186 -22.30 -0.03 -16.60
C ASP A 186 -21.22 -0.35 -17.62
N GLU A 187 -21.42 -1.37 -18.46
CA GLU A 187 -20.52 -1.67 -19.59
C GLU A 187 -20.45 -0.52 -20.60
N VAL A 188 -21.58 0.15 -20.84
CA VAL A 188 -21.65 1.30 -21.74
C VAL A 188 -20.93 2.50 -21.10
N MET A 189 -21.17 2.77 -19.82
CA MET A 189 -20.50 3.84 -19.08
C MET A 189 -18.99 3.61 -18.92
N GLY A 190 -18.56 2.37 -18.68
CA GLY A 190 -17.16 1.98 -18.61
C GLY A 190 -16.45 2.22 -19.95
N LYS A 191 -17.05 1.78 -21.07
CA LYS A 191 -16.50 2.04 -22.42
C LYS A 191 -16.48 3.53 -22.79
N ILE A 192 -17.40 4.33 -22.25
CA ILE A 192 -17.39 5.79 -22.40
C ILE A 192 -16.25 6.42 -21.58
N ARG A 193 -15.96 5.91 -20.39
CA ARG A 193 -14.86 6.38 -19.53
C ARG A 193 -13.48 5.99 -20.06
N ASP A 194 -13.35 4.79 -20.62
CA ASP A 194 -12.09 4.29 -21.22
C ASP A 194 -11.72 5.02 -22.53
N ALA A 195 -12.70 5.64 -23.19
CA ALA A 195 -12.46 6.52 -24.33
C ALA A 195 -12.12 7.93 -23.83
N GLU A 196 -10.84 8.31 -23.89
CA GLU A 196 -10.28 9.55 -23.32
C GLU A 196 -11.13 10.84 -23.47
N ALA A 197 -11.11 11.63 -22.39
CA ALA A 197 -11.97 12.77 -22.05
C ALA A 197 -11.90 14.03 -22.96
N SER A 198 -11.41 13.96 -24.20
CA SER A 198 -11.38 15.14 -25.09
C SER A 198 -12.04 14.96 -26.47
N SER A 199 -12.37 13.74 -26.90
CA SER A 199 -12.91 13.53 -28.26
C SER A 199 -14.42 13.28 -28.35
N TYR A 200 -15.16 13.12 -27.23
CA TYR A 200 -16.44 12.42 -27.32
C TYR A 200 -17.55 12.78 -26.32
N ALA A 201 -17.72 14.06 -25.97
CA ALA A 201 -18.94 14.52 -25.27
C ALA A 201 -20.24 14.16 -26.04
N GLY A 202 -20.19 14.11 -27.37
CA GLY A 202 -21.32 13.68 -28.22
C GLY A 202 -21.56 12.16 -28.25
N GLU A 203 -20.56 11.33 -27.93
CA GLU A 203 -20.68 9.86 -27.90
C GLU A 203 -21.35 9.38 -26.61
N ALA A 204 -21.00 9.99 -25.47
CA ALA A 204 -21.59 9.70 -24.17
C ALA A 204 -23.09 10.05 -24.15
N VAL A 205 -23.45 11.24 -24.64
CA VAL A 205 -24.84 11.70 -24.73
C VAL A 205 -25.64 10.83 -25.71
N GLY A 206 -25.04 10.42 -26.83
CA GLY A 206 -25.66 9.59 -27.85
C GLY A 206 -25.97 8.15 -27.40
N LEU A 207 -25.10 7.54 -26.59
CA LEU A 207 -25.34 6.21 -26.01
C LEU A 207 -26.37 6.26 -24.87
N MET A 208 -26.36 7.30 -24.04
CA MET A 208 -27.37 7.48 -22.98
C MET A 208 -28.77 7.80 -23.53
N THR A 209 -28.89 8.54 -24.64
CA THR A 209 -30.21 8.87 -25.23
C THR A 209 -30.93 7.64 -25.78
N VAL A 210 -30.20 6.61 -26.24
CA VAL A 210 -30.80 5.35 -26.69
C VAL A 210 -31.50 4.60 -25.53
N PHE A 211 -31.02 4.75 -24.30
CA PHE A 211 -31.63 4.16 -23.11
C PHE A 211 -32.84 4.93 -22.59
N VAL A 212 -32.82 6.28 -22.64
CA VAL A 212 -33.87 7.12 -22.06
C VAL A 212 -35.09 7.27 -22.99
N SER A 213 -34.89 7.21 -24.31
CA SER A 213 -36.00 7.18 -25.27
C SER A 213 -35.55 6.57 -26.62
N PRO A 214 -35.89 5.29 -26.89
CA PRO A 214 -35.52 4.60 -28.12
C PRO A 214 -35.98 5.33 -29.40
N THR A 215 -37.08 6.08 -29.30
CA THR A 215 -37.68 6.84 -30.39
C THR A 215 -36.89 8.09 -30.80
N THR A 216 -36.10 8.69 -29.90
CA THR A 216 -35.23 9.84 -30.21
C THR A 216 -33.88 9.46 -30.85
N ALA A 217 -33.53 8.18 -30.91
CA ALA A 217 -32.27 7.69 -31.49
C ALA A 217 -32.25 7.74 -33.05
N VAL A 218 -33.41 7.87 -33.68
CA VAL A 218 -33.59 7.75 -35.14
C VAL A 218 -33.00 8.93 -35.91
N THR A 219 -32.83 10.10 -35.29
CA THR A 219 -32.31 11.29 -35.98
C THR A 219 -30.80 11.52 -35.83
N ARG A 220 -30.06 10.77 -34.99
CA ARG A 220 -28.60 11.00 -34.77
C ARG A 220 -27.67 9.77 -34.62
N GLY A 221 -28.09 8.50 -34.73
CA GLY A 221 -27.18 7.41 -34.29
C GLY A 221 -27.29 5.99 -34.84
N VAL A 222 -27.15 5.76 -36.16
CA VAL A 222 -26.97 4.39 -36.71
C VAL A 222 -25.66 3.73 -36.21
N LYS A 223 -24.60 4.53 -36.01
CA LYS A 223 -23.29 4.07 -35.52
C LYS A 223 -23.32 3.61 -34.05
N TYR A 224 -24.16 4.24 -33.22
CA TYR A 224 -24.28 3.94 -31.79
C TYR A 224 -25.22 2.77 -31.50
N LEU A 225 -26.29 2.64 -32.29
CA LEU A 225 -27.10 1.42 -32.34
C LEU A 225 -26.25 0.20 -32.74
N GLY A 226 -25.28 0.34 -33.63
CA GLY A 226 -24.33 -0.73 -33.98
C GLY A 226 -23.47 -1.21 -32.81
N LYS A 227 -22.89 -0.29 -32.01
CA LYS A 227 -22.10 -0.61 -30.80
C LYS A 227 -22.97 -1.17 -29.66
N PHE A 228 -24.18 -0.65 -29.49
CA PHE A 228 -25.15 -1.19 -28.53
C PHE A 228 -25.65 -2.58 -28.95
N MET A 229 -25.97 -2.78 -30.22
CA MET A 229 -26.36 -4.09 -30.76
C MET A 229 -25.20 -5.07 -30.75
N SER A 230 -23.95 -4.64 -30.92
CA SER A 230 -22.79 -5.52 -30.74
C SER A 230 -22.62 -5.94 -29.29
N LEU A 231 -22.78 -5.02 -28.31
CA LEU A 231 -22.79 -5.35 -26.88
C LEU A 231 -23.93 -6.33 -26.51
N VAL A 232 -25.15 -6.08 -27.00
CA VAL A 232 -26.30 -6.96 -26.81
C VAL A 232 -26.09 -8.30 -27.51
N LYS A 233 -25.45 -8.32 -28.70
CA LYS A 233 -25.13 -9.55 -29.44
C LYS A 233 -24.02 -10.33 -28.74
N ASP A 234 -23.03 -9.66 -28.16
CA ASP A 234 -21.97 -10.27 -27.37
C ASP A 234 -22.55 -10.89 -26.09
N ARG A 235 -23.46 -10.21 -25.38
CA ARG A 235 -24.22 -10.78 -24.25
C ARG A 235 -25.19 -11.91 -24.63
N ARG A 236 -25.60 -11.99 -25.90
CA ARG A 236 -26.43 -13.09 -26.42
C ARG A 236 -25.62 -14.30 -26.86
N LYS A 237 -24.28 -14.20 -26.98
CA LYS A 237 -23.43 -15.37 -27.17
C LYS A 237 -23.53 -16.24 -25.93
N GLN A 238 -23.77 -17.53 -26.12
CA GLN A 238 -23.95 -18.48 -25.02
C GLN A 238 -22.73 -18.46 -24.07
N GLU A 239 -21.53 -18.38 -24.63
CA GLU A 239 -20.27 -18.27 -23.89
C GLU A 239 -20.24 -17.11 -22.89
N MET A 240 -20.77 -15.94 -23.24
CA MET A 240 -20.80 -14.78 -22.33
C MET A 240 -21.86 -14.92 -21.23
N ARG A 241 -22.97 -15.61 -21.52
CA ARG A 241 -23.99 -15.91 -20.50
C ARG A 241 -23.45 -16.88 -19.47
N ASP A 242 -22.74 -17.91 -19.92
CA ASP A 242 -22.13 -18.91 -19.06
C ASP A 242 -21.07 -18.25 -18.15
N VAL A 243 -20.25 -17.33 -18.69
CA VAL A 243 -19.27 -16.54 -17.90
C VAL A 243 -19.95 -15.66 -16.85
N TYR A 244 -21.05 -14.96 -17.18
CA TYR A 244 -21.75 -14.12 -16.21
C TYR A 244 -22.50 -14.91 -15.15
N GLN A 245 -23.03 -16.08 -15.51
CA GLN A 245 -23.62 -17.00 -14.54
C GLN A 245 -22.54 -17.54 -13.59
N GLU A 246 -21.42 -18.01 -14.12
CA GLU A 246 -20.29 -18.51 -13.30
C GLU A 246 -19.74 -17.42 -12.38
N TRP A 247 -19.59 -16.19 -12.86
CA TRP A 247 -19.17 -15.06 -12.03
C TRP A 247 -20.20 -14.77 -10.94
N THR A 248 -21.48 -14.65 -11.29
CA THR A 248 -22.54 -14.40 -10.30
C THR A 248 -22.51 -15.47 -9.20
N GLU A 249 -22.46 -16.75 -9.59
CA GLU A 249 -22.35 -17.86 -8.63
C GLU A 249 -21.08 -17.76 -7.79
N ARG A 250 -19.96 -17.37 -8.38
CA ARG A 250 -18.69 -17.16 -7.68
C ARG A 250 -18.75 -16.04 -6.64
N VAL A 251 -19.42 -14.93 -6.94
CA VAL A 251 -19.62 -13.80 -6.02
C VAL A 251 -20.57 -14.19 -4.89
N LYS A 252 -21.74 -14.76 -5.22
CA LYS A 252 -22.72 -15.23 -4.23
C LYS A 252 -22.15 -16.27 -3.28
N ARG A 253 -21.44 -17.26 -3.82
CA ARG A 253 -20.77 -18.29 -3.02
C ARG A 253 -19.57 -17.74 -2.24
N GLY A 254 -18.82 -16.82 -2.84
CA GLY A 254 -17.62 -16.23 -2.24
C GLY A 254 -17.92 -15.30 -1.08
N TYR A 255 -19.01 -14.53 -1.15
CA TYR A 255 -19.44 -13.61 -0.11
C TYR A 255 -20.62 -14.13 0.71
N SER A 256 -20.77 -15.44 0.85
CA SER A 256 -21.77 -15.97 1.79
C SER A 256 -21.46 -15.53 3.22
N GLU A 257 -22.48 -15.48 4.08
CA GLU A 257 -22.32 -15.08 5.48
C GLU A 257 -21.24 -15.92 6.21
N GLU A 258 -21.21 -17.22 5.95
CA GLU A 258 -20.20 -18.13 6.49
C GLU A 258 -18.77 -17.70 6.13
N LYS A 259 -18.54 -17.27 4.87
CA LYS A 259 -17.23 -16.79 4.42
C LYS A 259 -16.91 -15.42 4.98
N LEU A 260 -17.89 -14.50 5.00
CA LEU A 260 -17.69 -13.16 5.54
C LEU A 260 -17.38 -13.17 7.05
N ARG A 261 -18.00 -14.07 7.83
CA ARG A 261 -17.72 -14.25 9.26
C ARG A 261 -16.28 -14.69 9.56
N LYS A 262 -15.51 -15.13 8.55
CA LYS A 262 -14.07 -15.39 8.68
C LYS A 262 -13.23 -14.12 8.67
N PHE A 263 -13.72 -13.06 8.04
CA PHE A 263 -13.04 -11.78 7.91
C PHE A 263 -13.62 -10.69 8.81
N PHE A 264 -14.89 -10.80 9.20
CA PHE A 264 -15.60 -9.80 9.98
C PHE A 264 -16.19 -10.38 11.27
N ASP A 265 -16.25 -9.55 12.30
CA ASP A 265 -16.87 -9.89 13.58
C ASP A 265 -17.97 -8.87 13.94
N ASP A 266 -19.18 -9.35 14.21
CA ASP A 266 -20.34 -8.54 14.58
C ASP A 266 -20.47 -8.31 16.09
N SER A 267 -19.60 -8.91 16.90
CA SER A 267 -19.65 -8.76 18.35
C SER A 267 -19.30 -7.32 18.77
N PRO A 268 -20.10 -6.68 19.66
CA PRO A 268 -19.86 -5.30 20.09
C PRO A 268 -18.54 -5.14 20.87
N ASP A 269 -18.10 -6.21 21.53
CA ASP A 269 -16.90 -6.25 22.37
C ASP A 269 -15.69 -6.88 21.64
N TYR A 270 -15.75 -7.02 20.30
CA TYR A 270 -14.64 -7.59 19.56
C TYR A 270 -13.40 -6.68 19.70
N SER A 271 -12.39 -7.19 20.40
CA SER A 271 -11.03 -6.68 20.33
C SER A 271 -10.14 -7.77 19.76
N SER A 272 -9.37 -7.42 18.74
CA SER A 272 -8.41 -8.33 18.10
C SER A 272 -7.21 -8.64 19.00
N GLY A 273 -6.99 -7.90 20.08
CA GLY A 273 -5.77 -8.00 20.88
C GLY A 273 -4.54 -7.33 20.24
N VAL A 274 -4.66 -6.84 18.99
CA VAL A 274 -3.56 -6.22 18.25
C VAL A 274 -3.21 -4.85 18.83
N ILE A 275 -4.23 -4.05 19.15
CA ILE A 275 -4.06 -2.70 19.70
C ILE A 275 -3.37 -2.79 21.06
N GLU A 276 -3.82 -3.72 21.92
CA GLU A 276 -3.27 -3.94 23.26
C GLU A 276 -1.82 -4.42 23.20
N ALA A 277 -1.49 -5.30 22.25
CA ALA A 277 -0.12 -5.76 22.03
C ALA A 277 0.79 -4.60 21.61
N ILE A 278 0.35 -3.78 20.65
CA ILE A 278 1.11 -2.61 20.18
C ILE A 278 1.27 -1.57 21.30
N ALA A 279 0.21 -1.31 22.07
CA ALA A 279 0.25 -0.43 23.24
C ALA A 279 1.19 -0.95 24.34
N SER A 280 1.34 -2.27 24.45
CA SER A 280 2.29 -2.93 25.35
C SER A 280 3.70 -3.07 24.74
N PHE A 281 3.95 -2.42 23.59
CA PHE A 281 5.21 -2.43 22.84
C PHE A 281 5.66 -3.82 22.35
N GLU A 282 4.74 -4.79 22.31
CA GLU A 282 4.96 -6.13 21.80
C GLU A 282 5.00 -6.10 20.26
N PRO A 283 5.98 -6.78 19.62
CA PRO A 283 5.98 -6.95 18.17
C PRO A 283 4.78 -7.78 17.71
N VAL A 284 4.10 -7.33 16.67
CA VAL A 284 2.96 -8.02 16.06
C VAL A 284 3.33 -8.48 14.65
N LEU A 285 3.02 -9.74 14.33
CA LEU A 285 3.07 -10.29 12.98
C LEU A 285 1.64 -10.60 12.50
N LEU A 286 1.26 -9.99 11.39
CA LEU A 286 0.04 -10.25 10.66
C LEU A 286 0.38 -10.97 9.35
N ILE A 287 -0.05 -12.22 9.25
CA ILE A 287 0.12 -13.06 8.06
C ILE A 287 -1.12 -12.92 7.19
N LEU A 288 -0.93 -12.50 5.94
CA LEU A 288 -2.01 -12.30 4.97
C LEU A 288 -2.10 -13.45 3.98
N GLU A 289 -3.29 -14.01 3.82
CA GLU A 289 -3.59 -15.02 2.79
C GLU A 289 -4.84 -14.60 1.98
N THR A 290 -4.83 -13.38 1.47
CA THR A 290 -5.90 -12.86 0.60
C THR A 290 -5.46 -12.74 -0.86
N ARG A 291 -4.15 -12.55 -1.14
CA ARG A 291 -3.61 -12.23 -2.46
C ARG A 291 -4.12 -13.17 -3.56
N GLY A 292 -4.71 -12.59 -4.61
CA GLY A 292 -5.19 -13.33 -5.78
C GLY A 292 -6.49 -14.09 -5.54
N THR A 293 -7.19 -13.82 -4.44
CA THR A 293 -8.51 -14.36 -4.15
C THR A 293 -9.58 -13.27 -4.31
N LEU A 294 -10.86 -13.66 -4.20
CA LEU A 294 -11.97 -12.68 -4.15
C LEU A 294 -11.87 -11.75 -2.94
N TYR A 295 -11.13 -12.15 -1.91
CA TYR A 295 -10.99 -11.40 -0.66
C TYR A 295 -9.85 -10.36 -0.71
N ASP A 296 -9.20 -10.16 -1.86
CA ASP A 296 -8.16 -9.13 -2.06
C ASP A 296 -8.61 -7.74 -1.61
N LEU A 297 -9.89 -7.42 -1.79
CA LEU A 297 -10.46 -6.12 -1.42
C LEU A 297 -10.51 -5.88 0.10
N PHE A 298 -10.45 -6.93 0.92
CA PHE A 298 -10.44 -6.79 2.37
C PHE A 298 -9.07 -6.38 2.93
N LEU A 299 -7.99 -6.53 2.14
CA LEU A 299 -6.64 -6.14 2.54
C LEU A 299 -6.54 -4.61 2.84
N PRO A 300 -7.00 -3.71 1.94
CA PRO A 300 -7.15 -2.31 2.27
C PRO A 300 -7.94 -2.00 3.54
N LEU A 301 -9.03 -2.76 3.80
CA LEU A 301 -9.91 -2.51 4.93
C LEU A 301 -9.23 -2.85 6.26
N VAL A 302 -8.58 -4.02 6.35
CA VAL A 302 -7.84 -4.40 7.57
C VAL A 302 -6.69 -3.43 7.83
N LEU A 303 -5.99 -2.97 6.78
CA LEU A 303 -4.93 -1.99 6.95
C LEU A 303 -5.47 -0.64 7.46
N LYS A 304 -6.57 -0.12 6.87
CA LYS A 304 -7.21 1.12 7.31
C LYS A 304 -7.67 1.03 8.76
N GLN A 305 -8.31 -0.07 9.13
CA GLN A 305 -8.80 -0.32 10.48
C GLN A 305 -7.65 -0.32 11.49
N LEU A 306 -6.59 -1.11 11.24
CA LEU A 306 -5.41 -1.17 12.11
C LEU A 306 -4.74 0.20 12.28
N VAL A 307 -4.50 0.89 11.16
CA VAL A 307 -3.81 2.19 11.16
C VAL A 307 -4.62 3.27 11.87
N GLU A 308 -5.95 3.30 11.73
CA GLU A 308 -6.80 4.25 12.46
C GLU A 308 -6.79 4.02 13.97
N GLU A 309 -6.73 2.76 14.39
CA GLU A 309 -6.74 2.40 15.82
C GLU A 309 -5.40 2.68 16.49
N ILE A 310 -4.28 2.40 15.82
CA ILE A 310 -2.92 2.61 16.37
C ILE A 310 -2.39 4.03 16.10
N GLY A 311 -2.89 4.71 15.08
CA GLY A 311 -2.44 6.02 14.65
C GLY A 311 -2.93 7.13 15.57
N TYR A 312 -2.05 8.09 15.84
CA TYR A 312 -2.37 9.32 16.58
C TYR A 312 -2.65 10.45 15.60
N VAL A 313 -3.79 11.13 15.76
CA VAL A 313 -4.12 12.33 15.00
C VAL A 313 -4.04 13.55 15.94
N PRO A 314 -3.16 14.52 15.68
CA PRO A 314 -3.04 15.73 16.49
C PRO A 314 -4.37 16.48 16.62
N PRO A 315 -4.72 17.05 17.79
CA PRO A 315 -6.00 17.74 18.02
C PRO A 315 -6.37 18.77 16.96
N GLN A 316 -5.37 19.49 16.43
CA GLN A 316 -5.53 20.52 15.40
C GLN A 316 -5.92 19.95 14.02
N ARG A 317 -5.56 18.70 13.75
CA ARG A 317 -5.87 17.98 12.49
C ARG A 317 -7.09 17.07 12.62
N ARG A 318 -7.69 16.97 13.81
CA ARG A 318 -8.91 16.18 14.00
C ARG A 318 -10.05 16.84 13.23
N PRO A 319 -10.86 16.07 12.49
CA PRO A 319 -12.07 16.60 11.90
C PRO A 319 -12.91 17.19 13.04
N LYS A 320 -13.18 18.50 12.98
CA LYS A 320 -14.05 19.17 13.95
C LYS A 320 -15.40 18.46 13.87
N LYS A 321 -15.79 17.76 14.94
CA LYS A 321 -17.20 17.38 15.10
C LYS A 321 -17.99 18.68 14.97
N LYS A 322 -18.94 18.73 14.05
CA LYS A 322 -20.02 19.71 14.15
C LYS A 322 -20.76 19.33 15.43
N ASP A 323 -20.30 19.88 16.56
CA ASP A 323 -21.06 19.79 17.78
C ASP A 323 -22.43 20.42 17.50
N GLU A 324 -23.47 19.68 17.86
CA GLU A 324 -24.82 20.18 18.01
C GLU A 324 -24.80 21.33 19.01
N LYS A 325 -24.47 22.53 18.54
CA LYS A 325 -24.67 23.74 19.32
C LYS A 325 -26.17 23.98 19.39
N LYS A 326 -26.71 23.53 20.52
CA LYS A 326 -27.86 24.09 21.22
C LYS A 326 -28.23 25.47 20.68
N LYS A 327 -29.47 25.55 20.19
CA LYS A 327 -30.25 26.79 20.12
C LYS A 327 -30.12 27.49 21.47
N ASP A 328 -29.41 28.62 21.49
CA ASP A 328 -29.82 29.76 22.28
C ASP A 328 -29.74 31.03 21.43
N LYS A 329 -30.88 31.70 21.38
CA LYS A 329 -31.16 33.03 20.81
C LYS A 329 -30.24 34.06 21.51
N SER A 330 -29.78 35.18 20.96
CA SER A 330 -30.36 36.12 19.99
C SER A 330 -29.35 37.22 19.64
N LYS A 331 -29.57 37.82 18.46
CA LYS A 331 -29.22 39.16 17.93
C LYS A 331 -28.51 39.01 16.58
N SER A 332 -29.26 38.77 15.49
CA SER A 332 -29.91 39.79 14.64
C SER A 332 -28.96 40.93 14.29
N ASP A 333 -28.36 40.83 13.10
CA ASP A 333 -28.51 41.88 12.08
C ASP A 333 -28.42 41.22 10.69
N ASP A 334 -29.30 41.69 9.82
CA ASP A 334 -29.66 41.20 8.49
C ASP A 334 -28.50 41.14 7.50
N VAL A 335 -28.32 39.98 6.85
CA VAL A 335 -28.15 39.92 5.37
C VAL A 335 -28.82 38.64 4.87
N SER A 336 -29.94 38.83 4.17
CA SER A 336 -30.70 37.79 3.47
C SER A 336 -29.96 37.26 2.24
N ASN A 337 -30.08 35.94 2.00
CA ASN A 337 -30.06 35.25 0.72
C ASN A 337 -28.99 35.66 -0.32
N GLY A 338 -27.88 34.91 -0.36
CA GLY A 338 -26.97 34.85 -1.51
C GLY A 338 -26.76 33.40 -1.94
N GLN A 339 -27.45 32.99 -3.00
CA GLN A 339 -27.05 31.84 -3.82
C GLN A 339 -25.57 32.01 -4.18
N LEU A 340 -24.75 30.97 -3.99
CA LEU A 340 -23.43 30.90 -4.62
C LEU A 340 -23.64 30.76 -6.13
N ILE A 341 -23.80 31.90 -6.80
CA ILE A 341 -23.63 32.03 -8.23
C ILE A 341 -22.12 32.01 -8.46
N TYR A 342 -21.63 30.97 -9.13
CA TYR A 342 -20.32 31.04 -9.76
C TYR A 342 -20.41 32.13 -10.83
N GLU A 343 -19.73 33.26 -10.61
CA GLU A 343 -19.45 34.17 -11.71
C GLU A 343 -18.56 33.42 -12.71
N SER A 344 -19.07 33.29 -13.93
CA SER A 344 -18.34 32.82 -15.10
C SER A 344 -17.13 33.72 -15.34
N VAL A 345 -15.95 33.12 -15.50
CA VAL A 345 -14.67 33.78 -15.81
C VAL A 345 -14.61 34.21 -17.28
N ASP A 346 -15.69 34.83 -17.78
CA ASP A 346 -15.78 35.40 -19.12
C ASP A 346 -15.78 36.92 -18.97
N GLY A 347 -14.60 37.50 -18.75
CA GLY A 347 -14.48 38.96 -18.64
C GLY A 347 -13.13 39.53 -18.17
N ILE A 348 -12.20 38.72 -17.69
CA ILE A 348 -10.88 39.23 -17.28
C ILE A 348 -9.99 39.33 -18.53
N ALA A 349 -9.81 40.55 -19.05
CA ALA A 349 -8.81 40.81 -20.08
C ALA A 349 -7.41 40.57 -19.52
N ALA A 350 -6.49 40.04 -20.33
CA ALA A 350 -5.12 39.72 -19.93
C ALA A 350 -4.31 40.92 -19.41
N GLU A 351 -4.85 42.13 -19.55
CA GLU A 351 -4.29 43.41 -19.15
C GLU A 351 -4.57 43.75 -17.67
N ASP A 352 -5.54 43.08 -17.04
CA ASP A 352 -5.92 43.25 -15.62
C ASP A 352 -5.22 42.24 -14.68
N LEU A 353 -4.40 41.35 -15.23
CA LEU A 353 -3.54 40.49 -14.41
C LEU A 353 -2.30 41.28 -13.97
N PRO A 354 -1.96 41.30 -12.67
CA PRO A 354 -0.77 41.99 -12.21
C PRO A 354 0.47 41.42 -12.92
N PRO A 355 1.42 42.26 -13.37
CA PRO A 355 2.60 41.78 -14.06
C PRO A 355 3.35 40.81 -13.15
N VAL A 356 3.71 39.64 -13.69
CA VAL A 356 4.56 38.66 -13.03
C VAL A 356 5.92 39.30 -12.85
N THR A 357 6.10 39.93 -11.70
CA THR A 357 7.38 40.53 -11.29
C THR A 357 8.23 39.43 -10.68
N ASP A 358 9.55 39.54 -10.84
CA ASP A 358 10.51 38.60 -10.24
C ASP A 358 10.29 38.45 -8.73
N GLN A 359 9.72 39.47 -8.06
CA GLN A 359 9.34 39.40 -6.65
C GLN A 359 8.23 38.39 -6.36
N LEU A 360 7.23 38.24 -7.23
CA LEU A 360 6.14 37.27 -7.06
C LEU A 360 6.68 35.83 -7.21
N VAL A 361 7.56 35.64 -8.20
CA VAL A 361 8.26 34.37 -8.44
C VAL A 361 9.20 34.07 -7.27
N GLN A 362 9.92 35.06 -6.75
CA GLN A 362 10.76 34.91 -5.57
C GLN A 362 9.93 34.55 -4.33
N THR A 363 8.78 35.18 -4.08
CA THR A 363 7.91 34.79 -2.94
C THR A 363 7.34 33.38 -3.07
N VAL A 364 7.05 32.91 -4.30
CA VAL A 364 6.58 31.53 -4.51
C VAL A 364 7.73 30.54 -4.34
N ILE A 365 8.93 30.87 -4.84
CA ILE A 365 10.15 30.05 -4.65
C ILE A 365 10.56 30.03 -3.18
N ASP A 366 10.49 31.16 -2.47
CA ASP A 366 10.81 31.27 -1.06
C ASP A 366 9.77 30.53 -0.20
N HIS A 367 8.48 30.53 -0.56
CA HIS A 367 7.47 29.67 0.08
C HIS A 367 7.64 28.19 -0.25
N GLU A 368 8.05 27.82 -1.47
CA GLU A 368 8.39 26.43 -1.80
C GLU A 368 9.67 25.96 -1.10
N GLU A 369 10.68 26.83 -0.92
CA GLU A 369 11.88 26.54 -0.16
C GLU A 369 11.62 26.50 1.36
N GLU A 370 10.72 27.32 1.90
CA GLU A 370 10.26 27.23 3.30
C GLU A 370 9.47 25.93 3.55
N LEU A 371 8.64 25.49 2.60
CA LEU A 371 7.96 24.19 2.67
C LEU A 371 8.94 23.01 2.53
N ALA A 372 10.04 23.17 1.79
CA ALA A 372 11.09 22.16 1.65
C ALA A 372 12.10 22.14 2.83
N ARG A 373 12.15 23.21 3.64
CA ARG A 373 13.04 23.37 4.79
C ARG A 373 12.33 23.34 6.14
N VAL A 374 11.12 22.78 6.22
CA VAL A 374 10.60 22.32 7.51
C VAL A 374 11.49 21.17 7.97
N ASN A 375 12.61 21.53 8.60
CA ASN A 375 13.25 20.71 9.60
C ASN A 375 12.13 20.28 10.52
N ILE A 376 11.79 18.99 10.44
CA ILE A 376 10.87 18.36 11.37
C ILE A 376 11.60 18.42 12.71
N GLU A 377 11.42 19.51 13.46
CA GLU A 377 11.59 19.49 14.89
C GLU A 377 10.66 18.38 15.37
N MET A 378 11.27 17.26 15.75
CA MET A 378 10.58 16.16 16.40
C MET A 378 9.93 16.76 17.64
N SER A 379 8.62 16.99 17.56
CA SER A 379 7.89 17.53 18.68
C SER A 379 7.93 16.51 19.80
N ASP A 380 8.43 16.89 20.99
CA ASP A 380 8.35 16.13 22.25
C ASP A 380 6.89 16.03 22.77
N VAL A 381 5.92 15.94 21.86
CA VAL A 381 4.51 15.85 22.18
C VAL A 381 4.22 14.40 22.49
N GLU A 382 3.96 14.10 23.77
CA GLU A 382 3.37 12.83 24.18
C GLU A 382 2.12 12.57 23.33
N PHE A 383 2.12 11.48 22.55
CA PHE A 383 1.07 11.13 21.59
C PHE A 383 -0.24 10.65 22.29
N GLU A 384 -0.78 11.40 23.25
CA GLU A 384 -1.97 11.06 24.06
C GLU A 384 -1.99 9.59 24.53
N GLY A 385 -0.82 9.05 24.92
CA GLY A 385 -0.68 7.66 25.38
C GLY A 385 -0.57 6.60 24.28
N LYS A 386 -0.58 6.96 22.99
CA LYS A 386 -0.28 6.03 21.89
C LYS A 386 1.23 5.92 21.66
N PRO A 387 1.80 4.72 21.51
CA PRO A 387 3.23 4.57 21.28
C PRO A 387 3.64 5.01 19.87
N GLU A 388 4.91 5.40 19.70
CA GLU A 388 5.54 5.42 18.37
C GLU A 388 5.42 4.01 17.76
N THR A 389 4.91 3.89 16.54
CA THR A 389 4.66 2.57 15.92
C THR A 389 5.32 2.49 14.55
N ILE A 390 6.04 1.41 14.31
CA ILE A 390 6.69 1.14 13.02
C ILE A 390 5.89 0.06 12.28
N LEU A 391 5.41 0.39 11.09
CA LEU A 391 4.67 -0.52 10.22
C LEU A 391 5.60 -1.02 9.11
N PHE A 392 5.76 -2.33 9.01
CA PHE A 392 6.41 -3.00 7.89
C PHE A 392 5.35 -3.64 7.01
N LEU A 393 5.19 -3.13 5.79
CA LEU A 393 4.23 -3.61 4.81
C LEU A 393 4.96 -4.35 3.70
N ASP A 394 4.74 -5.65 3.64
CA ASP A 394 5.28 -6.47 2.58
C ASP A 394 4.39 -6.42 1.33
N ALA A 395 5.02 -6.56 0.16
CA ALA A 395 4.39 -6.63 -1.14
C ALA A 395 3.37 -5.50 -1.39
N ALA A 396 3.74 -4.27 -0.98
CA ALA A 396 2.90 -3.07 -1.09
C ALA A 396 2.47 -2.77 -2.54
N THR A 397 3.23 -3.26 -3.53
CA THR A 397 2.83 -3.24 -4.95
C THR A 397 1.44 -3.84 -5.18
N HIS A 398 0.97 -4.84 -4.40
CA HIS A 398 -0.38 -5.38 -4.58
C HIS A 398 -1.48 -4.41 -4.17
N LEU A 399 -1.22 -3.55 -3.17
CA LEU A 399 -2.15 -2.48 -2.81
C LEU A 399 -2.32 -1.46 -3.95
N SER A 400 -1.36 -1.31 -4.86
CA SER A 400 -1.47 -0.39 -6.00
C SER A 400 -2.60 -0.73 -6.97
N LYS A 401 -3.19 -1.94 -6.88
CA LYS A 401 -4.46 -2.28 -7.57
C LYS A 401 -5.63 -1.44 -7.04
N PHE A 402 -5.57 -1.05 -5.76
CA PHE A 402 -6.57 -0.24 -5.09
C PHE A 402 -6.07 1.21 -4.98
N SER A 403 -6.29 1.99 -6.03
CA SER A 403 -5.65 3.30 -6.21
C SER A 403 -5.88 4.26 -5.03
N ARG A 404 -7.12 4.37 -4.52
CA ARG A 404 -7.47 5.25 -3.41
C ARG A 404 -6.88 4.73 -2.11
N SER A 405 -6.96 3.42 -1.90
CA SER A 405 -6.43 2.76 -0.70
C SER A 405 -4.91 2.75 -0.65
N PHE A 406 -4.23 2.69 -1.80
CA PHE A 406 -2.79 2.84 -1.90
C PHE A 406 -2.37 4.25 -1.52
N LYS A 407 -3.03 5.29 -2.05
CA LYS A 407 -2.79 6.68 -1.66
C LYS A 407 -2.96 6.90 -0.15
N PHE A 408 -3.92 6.23 0.48
CA PHE A 408 -4.02 6.22 1.95
C PHE A 408 -2.75 5.65 2.59
N ALA A 409 -2.27 4.48 2.13
CA ALA A 409 -1.06 3.84 2.66
C ALA A 409 0.22 4.69 2.48
N LEU A 410 0.33 5.44 1.37
CA LEU A 410 1.46 6.35 1.11
C LEU A 410 1.52 7.54 2.08
N ASN A 411 0.36 7.96 2.58
CA ASN A 411 0.18 9.15 3.43
C ASN A 411 0.06 8.81 4.93
N ILE A 412 0.31 7.56 5.34
CA ILE A 412 0.22 7.15 6.75
C ILE A 412 1.11 8.04 7.64
N PRO A 413 2.40 8.29 7.31
CA PRO A 413 3.24 9.16 8.15
C PRO A 413 2.74 10.61 8.24
N GLU A 414 2.13 11.17 7.21
CA GLU A 414 1.59 12.54 7.24
C GLU A 414 0.36 12.63 8.13
N LYS A 415 -0.52 11.63 8.00
CA LYS A 415 -1.79 11.58 8.73
C LYS A 415 -1.56 11.22 10.19
N TYR A 416 -0.62 10.33 10.48
CA TYR A 416 -0.33 9.80 11.81
C TYR A 416 1.14 10.06 12.20
N PRO A 417 1.44 11.15 12.92
CA PRO A 417 2.81 11.52 13.28
C PRO A 417 3.57 10.49 14.11
N ASN A 418 2.86 9.68 14.91
CA ASN A 418 3.45 8.60 15.70
C ASN A 418 3.83 7.37 14.87
N MET A 419 3.58 7.37 13.56
CA MET A 419 3.84 6.22 12.69
C MET A 419 4.99 6.47 11.71
N SER A 420 5.80 5.43 11.54
CA SER A 420 6.76 5.28 10.45
C SER A 420 6.42 4.03 9.64
N VAL A 421 6.61 4.08 8.32
CA VAL A 421 6.27 2.97 7.42
C VAL A 421 7.46 2.55 6.58
N ALA A 422 7.74 1.26 6.57
CA ALA A 422 8.62 0.61 5.62
C ALA A 422 7.78 -0.25 4.68
N ALA A 423 7.96 -0.12 3.37
CA ALA A 423 7.18 -0.83 2.37
C ALA A 423 8.08 -1.48 1.31
N SER A 424 7.81 -2.75 0.99
CA SER A 424 8.46 -3.43 -0.13
C SER A 424 7.64 -3.31 -1.42
N PHE A 425 8.32 -2.99 -2.52
CA PHE A 425 7.73 -2.76 -3.83
C PHE A 425 8.44 -3.60 -4.88
N PHE A 426 7.64 -4.32 -5.65
CA PHE A 426 8.02 -4.98 -6.90
C PHE A 426 7.61 -4.08 -8.08
N THR A 427 8.45 -4.00 -9.10
CA THR A 427 8.32 -3.02 -10.19
C THR A 427 8.25 -3.63 -11.60
N ASP A 428 8.20 -4.96 -11.72
CA ASP A 428 8.15 -5.77 -12.96
C ASP A 428 6.88 -5.64 -13.81
N ARG A 429 6.11 -4.55 -13.68
CA ARG A 429 4.87 -4.39 -14.43
C ARG A 429 5.12 -3.86 -15.83
N GLU A 430 4.57 -4.55 -16.85
CA GLU A 430 4.57 -4.09 -18.25
C GLU A 430 4.05 -2.66 -18.41
N LYS A 431 3.00 -2.32 -17.65
CA LYS A 431 2.47 -0.96 -17.52
C LYS A 431 2.47 -0.57 -16.05
N ILE A 432 3.35 0.35 -15.70
CA ILE A 432 3.40 0.92 -14.35
C ILE A 432 2.24 1.89 -14.22
N SER A 433 1.31 1.60 -13.30
CA SER A 433 0.23 2.52 -13.00
C SER A 433 0.80 3.82 -12.42
N SER A 434 0.16 4.96 -12.72
CA SER A 434 0.51 6.25 -12.11
C SER A 434 0.54 6.18 -10.58
N THR A 435 -0.39 5.41 -10.00
CA THR A 435 -0.44 5.19 -8.56
C THR A 435 0.80 4.48 -8.01
N LEU A 436 1.32 3.46 -8.70
CA LEU A 436 2.58 2.81 -8.30
C LEU A 436 3.78 3.75 -8.49
N GLN A 437 3.79 4.56 -9.55
CA GLN A 437 4.82 5.59 -9.76
C GLN A 437 4.85 6.58 -8.59
N ASP A 438 3.70 7.13 -8.21
CA ASP A 438 3.57 8.05 -7.08
C ASP A 438 4.12 7.41 -5.79
N GLY A 439 3.75 6.14 -5.53
CA GLY A 439 4.22 5.43 -4.34
C GLY A 439 5.73 5.19 -4.30
N VAL A 440 6.32 4.78 -5.41
CA VAL A 440 7.77 4.61 -5.53
C VAL A 440 8.47 5.95 -5.27
N MET A 441 7.99 7.02 -5.91
CA MET A 441 8.57 8.35 -5.76
C MET A 441 8.43 8.90 -4.34
N ASP A 442 7.29 8.70 -3.69
CA ASP A 442 7.06 9.14 -2.30
C ASP A 442 7.95 8.42 -1.30
N TYR A 443 8.09 7.09 -1.43
CA TYR A 443 8.99 6.32 -0.55
C TYR A 443 10.48 6.55 -0.86
N MET A 444 10.80 6.98 -2.08
CA MET A 444 12.15 7.42 -2.43
C MET A 444 12.49 8.83 -1.91
N LYS A 445 11.56 9.65 -1.42
CA LYS A 445 11.88 11.01 -0.95
C LYS A 445 12.81 11.02 0.27
N GLU A 446 12.59 10.11 1.21
CA GLU A 446 13.33 10.06 2.47
C GLU A 446 14.47 9.05 2.44
N ARG A 447 14.13 7.76 2.33
CA ARG A 447 15.12 6.68 2.36
C ARG A 447 14.65 5.48 1.54
N ALA A 448 15.55 4.95 0.71
CA ALA A 448 15.27 3.76 -0.08
C ALA A 448 16.46 2.81 -0.17
N LEU A 449 16.18 1.50 -0.17
CA LEU A 449 17.12 0.45 -0.56
C LEU A 449 16.64 -0.12 -1.90
N ILE A 450 17.43 0.08 -2.94
CA ILE A 450 17.07 -0.23 -4.33
C ILE A 450 17.96 -1.37 -4.79
N PHE A 451 17.42 -2.58 -4.74
CA PHE A 451 18.09 -3.79 -5.25
C PHE A 451 17.95 -3.87 -6.76
N ASP A 452 16.79 -3.47 -7.26
CA ASP A 452 16.52 -3.34 -8.67
C ASP A 452 15.30 -2.43 -8.88
N LEU A 453 15.15 -1.86 -10.07
CA LEU A 453 14.06 -0.93 -10.36
C LEU A 453 13.71 -0.94 -11.85
N HIS A 454 12.42 -0.88 -12.16
CA HIS A 454 11.99 -0.75 -13.54
C HIS A 454 12.61 0.49 -14.22
N PRO A 455 13.14 0.37 -15.46
CA PRO A 455 13.82 1.48 -16.16
C PRO A 455 13.04 2.79 -16.17
N ALA A 456 11.74 2.74 -16.49
CA ALA A 456 10.88 3.91 -16.47
C ALA A 456 10.79 4.63 -15.10
N LEU A 457 10.80 3.88 -13.99
CA LEU A 457 10.82 4.47 -12.64
C LEU A 457 12.19 5.04 -12.31
N PHE A 458 13.27 4.37 -12.74
CA PHE A 458 14.62 4.88 -12.58
C PHE A 458 14.82 6.20 -13.33
N ASP A 459 14.32 6.28 -14.57
CA ASP A 459 14.35 7.50 -15.37
C ASP A 459 13.55 8.63 -14.72
N LEU A 460 12.36 8.33 -14.18
CA LEU A 460 11.54 9.28 -13.44
C LEU A 460 12.27 9.78 -12.18
N ALA A 461 12.83 8.87 -11.38
CA ALA A 461 13.56 9.19 -10.15
C ALA A 461 14.82 10.01 -10.40
N THR A 462 15.42 9.88 -11.59
CA THR A 462 16.64 10.58 -11.99
C THR A 462 16.42 11.76 -12.93
N ALA A 463 15.16 12.08 -13.28
CA ALA A 463 14.83 13.06 -14.31
C ALA A 463 15.40 14.47 -14.06
N ARG A 464 15.48 14.88 -12.78
CA ARG A 464 16.02 16.19 -12.37
C ARG A 464 17.53 16.17 -12.08
N MET A 465 18.24 15.08 -12.38
CA MET A 465 19.68 14.97 -12.12
C MET A 465 20.50 15.48 -13.31
N PRO A 466 21.63 16.15 -13.07
CA PRO A 466 22.59 16.46 -14.13
C PRO A 466 23.03 15.19 -14.86
N VAL A 467 23.24 15.29 -16.18
CA VAL A 467 23.64 14.16 -17.04
C VAL A 467 24.89 13.45 -16.50
N SER A 468 25.88 14.19 -15.99
CA SER A 468 27.09 13.61 -15.39
C SER A 468 26.81 12.74 -14.17
N ARG A 469 25.86 13.14 -13.31
CA ARG A 469 25.44 12.34 -12.16
C ARG A 469 24.62 11.13 -12.58
N LYS A 470 23.76 11.27 -13.59
CA LYS A 470 22.99 10.14 -14.14
C LYS A 470 23.92 9.10 -14.78
N ALA A 471 24.94 9.55 -15.53
CA ALA A 471 25.96 8.67 -16.09
C ALA A 471 26.77 7.95 -15.01
N TRP A 472 27.17 8.65 -13.94
CA TRP A 472 27.81 8.03 -12.78
C TRP A 472 26.93 6.96 -12.13
N LEU A 473 25.63 7.23 -11.95
CA LEU A 473 24.68 6.29 -11.35
C LEU A 473 24.46 5.06 -12.23
N ASN A 474 24.39 5.23 -13.55
CA ASN A 474 24.37 4.12 -14.50
C ASN A 474 25.63 3.25 -14.39
N GLY A 475 26.80 3.87 -14.22
CA GLY A 475 28.04 3.14 -13.93
C GLY A 475 27.96 2.32 -12.64
N LYS A 476 27.29 2.85 -11.60
CA LYS A 476 27.03 2.11 -10.36
C LYS A 476 26.04 0.97 -10.51
N LEU A 477 25.03 1.11 -11.37
CA LEU A 477 24.14 0.00 -11.72
C LEU A 477 24.86 -1.11 -12.47
N GLN A 478 25.76 -0.76 -13.41
CA GLN A 478 26.60 -1.76 -14.09
C GLN A 478 27.54 -2.49 -13.11
N GLU A 479 28.13 -1.76 -12.16
CA GLU A 479 28.96 -2.34 -11.11
C GLU A 479 28.14 -3.28 -10.20
N MET A 480 26.92 -2.86 -9.83
CA MET A 480 25.98 -3.67 -9.07
C MET A 480 25.63 -4.97 -9.79
N GLU A 481 25.36 -4.91 -11.10
CA GLU A 481 25.05 -6.09 -11.92
C GLU A 481 26.25 -7.04 -12.06
N ARG A 482 27.46 -6.49 -12.21
CA ARG A 482 28.69 -7.30 -12.20
C ARG A 482 28.83 -8.09 -10.90
N ILE A 483 28.64 -7.44 -9.76
CA ILE A 483 28.71 -8.07 -8.42
C ILE A 483 27.63 -9.15 -8.27
N ARG A 484 26.40 -8.88 -8.73
CA ARG A 484 25.30 -9.87 -8.70
C ARG A 484 25.59 -11.10 -9.56
N SER A 485 26.18 -10.92 -10.74
CA SER A 485 26.54 -12.05 -11.61
C SER A 485 27.67 -12.93 -11.05
N GLU A 486 28.45 -12.41 -10.09
CA GLU A 486 29.44 -13.17 -9.30
C GLU A 486 28.80 -13.92 -8.10
N GLY A 487 27.48 -13.79 -7.90
CA GLY A 487 26.73 -14.45 -6.83
C GLY A 487 26.73 -13.71 -5.49
N GLU A 488 27.23 -12.48 -5.47
CA GLU A 488 27.22 -11.56 -4.33
C GLU A 488 25.97 -10.66 -4.35
N VAL A 489 25.76 -9.87 -3.29
CA VAL A 489 24.62 -8.94 -3.21
C VAL A 489 25.10 -7.52 -3.18
N ALA A 490 24.55 -6.69 -4.06
CA ALA A 490 24.73 -5.25 -4.02
C ALA A 490 23.40 -4.53 -4.25
N PHE A 491 23.29 -3.34 -3.70
CA PHE A 491 22.12 -2.48 -3.86
C PHE A 491 22.50 -1.00 -3.75
N LEU A 492 21.65 -0.12 -4.25
CA LEU A 492 21.78 1.32 -4.08
C LEU A 492 20.99 1.79 -2.85
N GLU A 493 21.66 2.46 -1.92
CA GLU A 493 21.02 3.19 -0.83
C GLU A 493 20.78 4.65 -1.28
N TYR A 494 19.51 5.07 -1.31
CA TYR A 494 19.13 6.47 -1.45
C TYR A 494 18.80 7.09 -0.08
N VAL A 495 19.31 8.29 0.16
CA VAL A 495 19.00 9.10 1.36
C VAL A 495 18.76 10.56 0.94
N GLY A 496 17.55 11.06 1.18
CA GLY A 496 17.09 12.38 0.74
C GLY A 496 17.93 13.53 1.28
N ASP A 497 18.22 13.50 2.58
CA ASP A 497 18.89 14.60 3.32
C ASP A 497 20.42 14.53 3.27
N ALA A 498 20.99 13.53 2.59
CA ALA A 498 22.43 13.35 2.52
C ALA A 498 23.07 14.21 1.42
N LYS A 499 24.27 14.76 1.69
CA LYS A 499 25.11 15.43 0.68
C LYS A 499 25.35 14.54 -0.55
N THR A 500 25.59 13.25 -0.30
CA THR A 500 25.65 12.21 -1.33
C THR A 500 24.43 11.32 -1.18
N LYS A 501 23.41 11.59 -2.00
CA LYS A 501 22.12 10.91 -1.91
C LYS A 501 22.19 9.42 -2.24
N TRP A 502 23.05 9.03 -3.18
CA TRP A 502 23.15 7.67 -3.70
C TRP A 502 24.44 7.00 -3.26
N ASN A 503 24.35 5.80 -2.69
CA ASN A 503 25.51 5.03 -2.23
C ASN A 503 25.36 3.57 -2.67
N LEU A 504 26.35 3.04 -3.41
CA LEU A 504 26.42 1.61 -3.68
C LEU A 504 26.84 0.88 -2.41
N ARG A 505 26.08 -0.15 -2.05
CA ARG A 505 26.32 -1.02 -0.90
C ARG A 505 26.53 -2.44 -1.39
N VAL A 506 27.54 -3.10 -0.85
CA VAL A 506 27.88 -4.50 -1.16
C VAL A 506 27.78 -5.28 0.14
N VAL A 507 27.01 -6.38 0.13
CA VAL A 507 26.83 -7.25 1.29
C VAL A 507 28.01 -8.20 1.38
N GLU A 508 29.00 -7.80 2.15
CA GLU A 508 30.23 -8.57 2.35
C GLU A 508 30.06 -9.66 3.42
N LYS A 509 30.88 -10.71 3.32
CA LYS A 509 30.96 -11.74 4.36
C LYS A 509 31.45 -11.10 5.68
N PRO A 510 30.67 -11.16 6.76
CA PRO A 510 31.07 -10.62 8.05
C PRO A 510 32.20 -11.42 8.69
N GLU A 511 33.05 -10.72 9.45
CA GLU A 511 34.03 -11.35 10.34
C GLU A 511 33.33 -12.17 11.45
N ARG A 512 34.04 -13.17 11.99
CA ARG A 512 33.49 -14.06 13.04
C ARG A 512 32.97 -13.31 14.26
N GLU A 513 33.63 -12.22 14.66
CA GLU A 513 33.17 -11.39 15.77
C GLU A 513 31.86 -10.67 15.49
N ALA A 514 31.68 -10.17 14.25
CA ALA A 514 30.45 -9.53 13.84
C ALA A 514 29.28 -10.53 13.81
N LEU A 515 29.52 -11.75 13.31
CA LEU A 515 28.55 -12.84 13.38
C LEU A 515 28.16 -13.17 14.82
N ALA A 516 29.13 -13.24 15.73
CA ALA A 516 28.84 -13.47 17.15
C ALA A 516 27.95 -12.38 17.74
N ARG A 517 28.13 -11.10 17.35
CA ARG A 517 27.27 -9.99 17.81
C ARG A 517 25.85 -10.11 17.27
N ILE A 518 25.67 -10.48 16.01
CA ILE A 518 24.35 -10.67 15.39
C ILE A 518 23.63 -11.86 16.03
N ARG A 519 24.34 -12.97 16.28
CA ARG A 519 23.78 -14.15 16.94
C ARG A 519 23.33 -13.88 18.37
N ARG A 520 23.93 -12.90 19.06
CA ARG A 520 23.43 -12.46 20.39
C ARG A 520 22.01 -11.89 20.33
N TRP A 521 21.54 -11.41 19.17
CA TRP A 521 20.16 -10.95 19.02
C TRP A 521 19.14 -12.06 19.27
N PHE A 522 19.52 -13.31 19.03
CA PHE A 522 18.70 -14.49 19.23
C PHE A 522 18.74 -15.04 20.67
N GLY A 523 19.62 -14.49 21.53
CA GLY A 523 19.89 -15.00 22.89
C GLY A 523 19.49 -14.04 24.02
N GLY A 524 18.82 -12.93 23.70
CA GLY A 524 18.42 -11.90 24.66
C GLY A 524 17.11 -12.20 25.39
N ALA A 525 16.95 -13.41 25.91
CA ALA A 525 15.93 -13.77 26.89
C ALA A 525 16.38 -15.08 27.60
N ARG A 526 17.24 -14.91 28.61
CA ARG A 526 17.34 -15.85 29.72
C ARG A 526 17.31 -15.07 31.01
#